data_AF-A0A1I5PFC3-F1
#
_entry.id   AF-A0A1I5PFC3-F1
#
_cell.length_a   1.000
_cell.length_b   1.000
_cell.length_c   1.000
_cell.angle_alpha   90.00
_cell.angle_beta   90.00
_cell.angle_gamma   90.00
#
_symmetry.space_group_name_H-M   'P 1'
#
loop_
_entity.id
_entity.type
_entity.pdbx_description
1 polymer ?
#
loop_
_entity_poly.entity_id
_entity_poly.type
_entity_poly.pdbx_seq_one_letter_code
_entity_poly.pdbx_strand_id
1 'polypeptide(L)'
;MVRILVVLGLMNNKRVSILAVLPARNVLLSLKCLPEESRPREKLLAKGPESLSDAELLAIFLRTGVSGMNAIELAGYLLDDFGSLRGLMQANLAQFSQRKGLGSAKYAQLQAVLELSKRHLHEIMTREDALASPSHTARYLCAKLRDRPREAFLVLYLDNQNRPIKDEILFEGTINAAGVYPREVVRRALEVHANAVILAHNHPSGIAEPSPADRHITSRIADALSLVDIRLLDHMVIGDGEVVSFAERGWI
;
A
#
# COMPACT_ATOMS: atom_id res chain seq x y z
N MET A 1 -38.17 -22.21 11.30
CA MET A 1 -38.80 -21.13 10.50
C MET A 1 -39.84 -20.47 11.39
N VAL A 2 -39.49 -19.40 12.11
CA VAL A 2 -40.47 -18.61 12.87
C VAL A 2 -40.16 -17.14 12.61
N ARG A 3 -41.05 -16.49 11.86
CA ARG A 3 -41.06 -15.04 11.64
C ARG A 3 -41.72 -14.40 12.86
N ILE A 4 -41.05 -13.47 13.53
CA ILE A 4 -41.71 -12.53 14.44
C ILE A 4 -41.79 -11.18 13.73
N LEU A 5 -43.03 -10.82 13.41
CA LEU A 5 -43.47 -9.56 12.86
C LEU A 5 -43.45 -8.52 13.99
N VAL A 6 -42.72 -7.42 13.85
CA VAL A 6 -42.92 -6.23 14.68
C VAL A 6 -43.42 -5.12 13.78
N VAL A 7 -44.67 -4.74 14.01
CA VAL A 7 -45.40 -3.64 13.36
C VAL A 7 -44.77 -2.32 13.80
N LEU A 8 -44.29 -1.51 12.85
CA LEU A 8 -43.87 -0.13 13.08
C LEU A 8 -45.05 0.81 12.76
N GLY A 9 -45.60 1.43 13.81
CA GLY A 9 -46.49 2.58 13.68
C GLY A 9 -45.72 3.79 13.17
N LEU A 10 -46.24 4.43 12.12
CA LEU A 10 -45.76 5.70 11.58
C LEU A 10 -46.24 6.85 12.47
N MET A 11 -45.33 7.61 13.09
CA MET A 11 -45.55 9.05 13.38
C MET A 11 -44.22 9.83 13.37
N ASN A 12 -44.15 10.82 12.48
CA ASN A 12 -43.38 12.07 12.53
C ASN A 12 -41.84 12.06 12.70
N ASN A 13 -41.17 12.19 11.54
CA ASN A 13 -40.16 13.21 11.21
C ASN A 13 -39.14 13.61 12.30
N LYS A 14 -38.02 12.86 12.42
CA LYS A 14 -36.61 13.33 12.53
C LYS A 14 -35.66 12.18 12.95
N ARG A 15 -34.51 12.09 12.24
CA ARG A 15 -33.29 11.30 12.51
C ARG A 15 -33.39 9.78 12.37
N VAL A 16 -32.99 9.28 11.19
CA VAL A 16 -32.56 7.89 11.02
C VAL A 16 -31.20 7.73 11.73
N SER A 17 -31.22 7.13 12.91
CA SER A 17 -30.02 6.62 13.56
C SER A 17 -29.79 5.21 13.00
N ILE A 18 -28.64 4.95 12.38
CA ILE A 18 -28.27 3.59 11.97
C ILE A 18 -28.09 2.78 13.26
N LEU A 19 -29.12 2.00 13.60
CA LEU A 19 -29.10 1.08 14.71
C LEU A 19 -28.15 -0.06 14.33
N ALA A 20 -26.96 -0.07 14.93
CA ALA A 20 -26.01 -1.16 14.78
C ALA A 20 -26.70 -2.47 15.22
N VAL A 21 -27.02 -3.32 14.25
CA VAL A 21 -27.53 -4.66 14.52
C VAL A 21 -26.36 -5.47 15.04
N LEU A 22 -26.25 -5.56 16.37
CA LEU A 22 -25.32 -6.49 17.01
C LEU A 22 -25.75 -7.92 16.68
N PRO A 23 -24.84 -8.80 16.23
CA PRO A 23 -25.18 -10.20 15.97
C PRO A 23 -25.58 -10.89 17.27
N ALA A 24 -26.52 -11.83 17.16
CA ALA A 24 -27.05 -12.61 18.27
C ALA A 24 -25.92 -13.31 19.03
N ARG A 25 -26.02 -13.28 20.38
CA ARG A 25 -25.09 -13.88 21.34
C ARG A 25 -24.73 -15.33 20.96
N ASN A 26 -23.57 -15.53 20.36
CA ASN A 26 -22.84 -16.79 20.43
C ASN A 26 -21.83 -16.70 21.57
N VAL A 27 -21.69 -17.80 22.30
CA VAL A 27 -20.82 -17.95 23.48
C VAL A 27 -19.40 -17.47 23.15
N LEU A 28 -18.95 -16.41 23.83
CA LEU A 28 -17.61 -15.83 23.71
C LEU A 28 -16.54 -16.89 24.00
N LEU A 29 -15.85 -17.37 22.96
CA LEU A 29 -14.60 -18.09 23.13
C LEU A 29 -13.47 -17.07 23.23
N SER A 30 -12.84 -17.00 24.40
CA SER A 30 -11.54 -16.37 24.58
C SER A 30 -10.54 -16.98 23.58
N LEU A 31 -9.65 -16.18 22.99
CA LEU A 31 -8.62 -16.69 22.06
C LEU A 31 -7.75 -17.78 22.68
N LYS A 32 -7.62 -17.81 24.00
CA LYS A 32 -6.92 -18.88 24.73
C LYS A 32 -7.61 -20.24 24.62
N CYS A 33 -8.88 -20.28 24.22
CA CYS A 33 -9.64 -21.50 24.04
C CYS A 33 -9.50 -22.09 22.63
N LEU A 34 -8.90 -21.37 21.68
CA LEU A 34 -8.54 -21.95 20.38
C LEU A 34 -7.38 -22.95 20.57
N PRO A 35 -7.35 -24.03 19.76
CA PRO A 35 -6.17 -24.87 19.64
C PRO A 35 -4.94 -24.00 19.42
N GLU A 36 -3.82 -24.33 20.06
CA GLU A 36 -2.61 -23.51 20.06
C GLU A 36 -2.15 -23.21 18.61
N GLU A 37 -2.23 -24.20 17.74
CA GLU A 37 -1.91 -24.11 16.31
C GLU A 37 -2.81 -23.14 15.50
N SER A 38 -4.00 -22.83 16.04
CA SER A 38 -4.97 -21.91 15.43
C SER A 38 -4.90 -20.51 16.04
N ARG A 39 -4.07 -20.31 17.08
CA ARG A 39 -3.86 -18.98 17.65
C ARG A 39 -2.91 -18.19 16.76
N PRO A 40 -3.21 -16.91 16.45
CA PRO A 40 -2.44 -16.17 15.44
C PRO A 40 -0.94 -16.08 15.72
N ARG A 41 -0.52 -15.86 16.97
CA ARG A 41 0.92 -15.69 17.29
C ARG A 41 1.68 -17.00 17.12
N GLU A 42 1.10 -18.08 17.61
CA GLU A 42 1.67 -19.41 17.56
C GLU A 42 1.71 -19.93 16.11
N LYS A 43 0.65 -19.68 15.34
CA LYS A 43 0.59 -19.95 13.90
C LYS A 43 1.67 -19.17 13.14
N LEU A 44 1.87 -17.88 13.44
CA LEU A 44 2.91 -17.04 12.85
C LEU A 44 4.32 -17.63 13.09
N LEU A 45 4.60 -18.07 14.32
CA LEU A 45 5.89 -18.66 14.69
C LEU A 45 6.12 -20.02 14.05
N ALA A 46 5.07 -20.84 13.89
CA ALA A 46 5.18 -22.19 13.36
C ALA A 46 5.16 -22.27 11.83
N LYS A 47 4.40 -21.39 11.16
CA LYS A 47 4.08 -21.49 9.73
C LYS A 47 4.39 -20.23 8.91
N GLY A 48 4.91 -19.18 9.55
CA GLY A 48 5.27 -17.93 8.88
C GLY A 48 4.06 -17.03 8.57
N PRO A 49 4.31 -15.74 8.24
CA PRO A 49 3.29 -14.72 8.03
C PRO A 49 2.37 -15.00 6.84
N GLU A 50 2.87 -15.66 5.79
CA GLU A 50 2.12 -16.07 4.60
C GLU A 50 0.97 -17.02 4.88
N SER A 51 0.98 -17.70 6.03
CA SER A 51 -0.10 -18.61 6.42
C SER A 51 -1.29 -17.91 7.11
N LEU A 52 -1.15 -16.62 7.43
CA LEU A 52 -2.14 -15.84 8.18
C LEU A 52 -3.00 -15.00 7.23
N SER A 53 -4.28 -14.89 7.58
CA SER A 53 -5.18 -13.88 7.02
C SER A 53 -4.89 -12.49 7.58
N ASP A 54 -5.36 -11.45 6.88
CA ASP A 54 -5.29 -10.06 7.35
C ASP A 54 -5.89 -9.89 8.76
N ALA A 55 -7.00 -10.57 9.04
CA ALA A 55 -7.64 -10.54 10.35
C ALA A 55 -6.75 -11.15 11.44
N GLU A 56 -6.05 -12.25 11.16
CA GLU A 56 -5.12 -12.87 12.11
C GLU A 56 -3.88 -11.99 12.33
N LEU A 57 -3.29 -11.42 11.28
CA LEU A 57 -2.17 -10.48 11.40
C LEU A 57 -2.56 -9.25 12.23
N LEU A 58 -3.72 -8.68 11.95
CA LEU A 58 -4.25 -7.55 12.69
C LEU A 58 -4.58 -7.93 14.14
N ALA A 59 -5.07 -9.14 14.41
CA ALA A 59 -5.31 -9.62 15.78
C ALA A 59 -4.01 -9.69 16.60
N ILE A 60 -2.89 -10.10 16.00
CA ILE A 60 -1.57 -10.08 16.65
C ILE A 60 -1.19 -8.65 17.02
N PHE A 61 -1.34 -7.72 16.08
CA PHE A 61 -1.07 -6.30 16.29
C PHE A 61 -1.93 -5.70 17.40
N LEU A 62 -3.23 -5.99 17.40
CA LEU A 62 -4.19 -5.48 18.38
C LEU A 62 -3.95 -6.03 19.79
N ARG A 63 -3.30 -7.20 19.90
CA ARG A 63 -2.94 -7.98 21.11
C ARG A 63 -4.13 -8.51 21.91
N THR A 64 -5.17 -7.70 22.09
CA THR A 64 -6.37 -8.02 22.86
C THR A 64 -7.60 -7.49 22.14
N GLY A 65 -8.71 -8.20 22.34
CA GLY A 65 -10.03 -7.74 21.93
C GLY A 65 -10.58 -6.64 22.85
N VAL A 66 -11.89 -6.41 22.74
CA VAL A 66 -12.66 -5.48 23.58
C VAL A 66 -13.80 -6.24 24.25
N SER A 67 -14.50 -5.60 25.20
CA SER A 67 -15.68 -6.24 25.80
C SER A 67 -16.68 -6.67 24.71
N GLY A 68 -16.96 -7.97 24.67
CA GLY A 68 -17.86 -8.61 23.70
C GLY A 68 -17.22 -9.10 22.40
N MET A 69 -15.92 -8.88 22.16
CA MET A 69 -15.21 -9.33 20.95
C MET A 69 -13.77 -9.73 21.27
N ASN A 70 -13.36 -10.92 20.83
CA ASN A 70 -11.96 -11.32 20.90
C ASN A 70 -11.09 -10.58 19.86
N ALA A 71 -9.76 -10.75 19.87
CA ALA A 71 -8.90 -9.93 18.99
C ALA A 71 -9.07 -10.24 17.49
N ILE A 72 -9.42 -11.49 17.12
CA ILE A 72 -9.70 -11.87 15.73
C ILE A 72 -11.05 -11.30 15.29
N GLU A 73 -12.08 -11.40 16.12
CA GLU A 73 -13.39 -10.82 15.85
C GLU A 73 -13.32 -9.29 15.73
N LEU A 74 -12.55 -8.64 16.61
CA LEU A 74 -12.29 -7.21 16.53
C LEU A 74 -11.53 -6.86 15.23
N ALA A 75 -10.52 -7.64 14.85
CA ALA A 75 -9.80 -7.43 13.61
C ALA A 75 -10.71 -7.54 12.38
N GLY A 76 -11.54 -8.58 12.31
CA GLY A 76 -12.53 -8.75 11.23
C GLY A 76 -13.50 -7.57 11.17
N TYR A 77 -14.08 -7.19 12.31
CA TYR A 77 -14.98 -6.04 12.40
C TYR A 77 -14.33 -4.74 11.89
N LEU A 78 -13.06 -4.50 12.25
CA LEU A 78 -12.35 -3.30 11.81
C LEU A 78 -12.03 -3.36 10.31
N LEU A 79 -11.64 -4.51 9.77
CA LEU A 79 -11.39 -4.66 8.33
C LEU A 79 -12.67 -4.40 7.52
N ASP A 80 -13.82 -4.89 8.00
CA ASP A 80 -15.11 -4.62 7.36
C ASP A 80 -15.50 -3.14 7.45
N ASP A 81 -15.31 -2.51 8.61
CA ASP A 81 -15.68 -1.11 8.83
C ASP A 81 -14.79 -0.11 8.07
N PHE A 82 -13.49 -0.41 7.92
CA PHE A 82 -12.57 0.34 7.07
C PHE A 82 -12.61 -0.11 5.59
N GLY A 83 -13.38 -1.16 5.27
CA GLY A 83 -13.54 -1.75 3.94
C GLY A 83 -12.37 -2.60 3.44
N SER A 84 -11.16 -2.39 3.96
CA SER A 84 -9.97 -3.21 3.65
C SER A 84 -8.85 -2.97 4.68
N LEU A 85 -7.85 -3.85 4.68
CA LEU A 85 -6.61 -3.62 5.45
C LEU A 85 -5.96 -2.29 5.04
N ARG A 86 -5.93 -1.98 3.74
CA ARG A 86 -5.42 -0.71 3.22
C ARG A 86 -6.18 0.49 3.79
N GLY A 87 -7.51 0.44 3.76
CA GLY A 87 -8.35 1.50 4.31
C GLY A 87 -8.04 1.78 5.78
N LEU A 88 -7.78 0.72 6.55
CA LEU A 88 -7.38 0.81 7.95
C LEU A 88 -5.98 1.44 8.11
N MET A 89 -5.01 1.03 7.29
CA MET A 89 -3.64 1.58 7.31
C MET A 89 -3.57 3.07 6.95
N GLN A 90 -4.44 3.52 6.04
CA GLN A 90 -4.47 4.90 5.52
C GLN A 90 -5.37 5.86 6.33
N ALA A 91 -6.16 5.35 7.27
CA ALA A 91 -7.05 6.17 8.08
C ALA A 91 -6.28 7.23 8.88
N ASN A 92 -6.83 8.45 8.97
CA ASN A 92 -6.26 9.48 9.84
C ASN A 92 -6.59 9.21 11.33
N LEU A 93 -5.89 9.88 12.25
CA LEU A 93 -6.06 9.68 13.69
C LEU A 93 -7.52 9.80 14.15
N ALA A 94 -8.27 10.75 13.59
CA ALA A 94 -9.66 10.99 13.98
C ALA A 94 -10.57 9.85 13.53
N GLN A 95 -10.45 9.40 12.28
CA GLN A 95 -11.19 8.25 11.75
C GLN A 95 -10.83 6.98 12.50
N PHE A 96 -9.54 6.75 12.74
CA PHE A 96 -9.03 5.57 13.42
C PHE A 96 -9.53 5.48 14.87
N SER A 97 -9.44 6.59 15.62
CA SER A 97 -9.76 6.61 17.05
C SER A 97 -11.26 6.65 17.35
N GLN A 98 -12.12 6.81 16.35
CA GLN A 98 -13.58 6.72 16.51
C GLN A 98 -14.06 5.26 16.67
N ARG A 99 -13.23 4.27 16.36
CA ARG A 99 -13.65 2.86 16.37
C ARG A 99 -13.33 2.17 17.67
N LYS A 100 -14.21 1.24 18.05
CA LYS A 100 -14.12 0.51 19.31
C LYS A 100 -12.78 -0.22 19.39
N GLY A 101 -12.02 0.00 20.46
CA GLY A 101 -10.73 -0.66 20.67
C GLY A 101 -9.54 -0.05 19.93
N LEU A 102 -9.76 1.05 19.20
CA LEU A 102 -8.73 1.85 18.54
C LEU A 102 -8.63 3.23 19.22
N GLY A 103 -7.42 3.62 19.60
CA GLY A 103 -7.13 4.93 20.19
C GLY A 103 -5.74 5.40 19.81
N SER A 104 -5.34 6.57 20.32
CA SER A 104 -4.08 7.23 19.94
C SER A 104 -2.85 6.35 20.11
N ALA A 105 -2.78 5.52 21.16
CA ALA A 105 -1.67 4.59 21.38
C ALA A 105 -1.55 3.55 20.26
N LYS A 106 -2.67 2.91 19.86
CA LYS A 106 -2.67 1.93 18.76
C LYS A 106 -2.42 2.61 17.41
N TYR A 107 -2.93 3.82 17.23
CA TYR A 107 -2.63 4.61 16.03
C TYR A 107 -1.14 4.91 15.90
N ALA A 108 -0.50 5.43 16.96
CA ALA A 108 0.92 5.72 16.97
C ALA A 108 1.75 4.45 16.72
N GLN A 109 1.37 3.32 17.35
CA GLN A 109 2.01 2.03 17.11
C GLN A 109 1.88 1.60 15.64
N LEU A 110 0.73 1.79 15.01
CA LEU A 110 0.52 1.45 13.62
C LEU A 110 1.39 2.30 12.69
N GLN A 111 1.40 3.61 12.89
CA GLN A 111 2.24 4.54 12.13
C GLN A 111 3.72 4.19 12.28
N ALA A 112 4.16 3.80 13.48
CA ALA A 112 5.53 3.34 13.70
C ALA A 112 5.86 2.07 12.91
N VAL A 113 4.96 1.08 12.87
CA VAL A 113 5.16 -0.16 12.08
C VAL A 113 5.24 0.14 10.58
N LEU A 114 4.39 1.03 10.08
CA LEU A 114 4.40 1.44 8.66
C LEU A 114 5.71 2.15 8.29
N GLU A 115 6.16 3.09 9.13
CA GLU A 115 7.41 3.81 8.91
C GLU A 115 8.64 2.88 9.03
N LEU A 116 8.66 1.96 10.00
CA LEU A 116 9.71 0.96 10.12
C LEU A 116 9.76 0.03 8.90
N SER A 117 8.60 -0.43 8.42
CA SER A 117 8.51 -1.24 7.20
C SER A 117 9.06 -0.48 5.99
N LYS A 118 8.71 0.79 5.85
CA LYS A 118 9.21 1.67 4.79
C LYS A 118 10.73 1.86 4.86
N ARG A 119 11.29 2.06 6.06
CA ARG A 119 12.74 2.19 6.27
C ARG A 119 13.48 0.89 6.01
N HIS A 120 12.94 -0.24 6.46
CA HIS A 120 13.52 -1.55 6.20
C HIS A 120 13.60 -1.85 4.70
N LEU A 121 12.52 -1.57 3.95
CA LEU A 121 12.51 -1.71 2.49
C LEU A 121 13.53 -0.76 1.83
N HIS A 122 13.70 0.45 2.36
CA HIS A 122 14.71 1.38 1.88
C HIS A 122 16.15 0.93 2.19
N GLU A 123 16.40 0.34 3.36
CA GLU A 123 17.71 -0.21 3.71
C GLU A 123 18.08 -1.41 2.84
N ILE A 124 17.12 -2.31 2.58
CA ILE A 124 17.31 -3.40 1.61
C ILE A 124 17.78 -2.80 0.28
N MET A 125 17.20 -1.67 -0.16
CA MET A 125 17.61 -0.96 -1.39
C MET A 125 19.03 -0.40 -1.41
N THR A 126 19.60 -0.07 -0.26
CA THR A 126 20.95 0.50 -0.18
C THR A 126 22.06 -0.55 -0.08
N ARG A 127 21.70 -1.83 0.12
CA ARG A 127 22.66 -2.95 0.06
C ARG A 127 22.89 -3.39 -1.39
N GLU A 128 24.10 -3.86 -1.68
CA GLU A 128 24.67 -3.99 -3.04
C GLU A 128 23.87 -4.86 -4.06
N ASP A 129 22.83 -5.59 -3.63
CA ASP A 129 22.04 -6.50 -4.49
C ASP A 129 20.57 -6.11 -4.67
N ALA A 130 20.19 -4.91 -4.26
CA ALA A 130 18.77 -4.61 -4.07
C ALA A 130 17.93 -4.42 -5.33
N LEU A 131 18.57 -4.19 -6.46
CA LEU A 131 17.95 -4.21 -7.79
C LEU A 131 18.51 -5.34 -8.66
N ALA A 132 19.06 -6.40 -8.04
CA ALA A 132 19.59 -7.54 -8.78
C ALA A 132 18.54 -8.26 -9.66
N SER A 133 17.25 -7.97 -9.45
CA SER A 133 16.18 -8.40 -10.35
C SER A 133 15.07 -7.35 -10.52
N PRO A 134 14.39 -7.34 -11.67
CA PRO A 134 13.20 -6.50 -11.90
C PRO A 134 12.13 -6.64 -10.82
N SER A 135 11.97 -7.84 -10.25
CA SER A 135 11.01 -8.11 -9.18
C SER A 135 11.32 -7.39 -7.86
N HIS A 136 12.60 -7.21 -7.51
CA HIS A 136 12.98 -6.43 -6.34
C HIS A 136 12.73 -4.93 -6.57
N THR A 137 13.07 -4.42 -7.76
CA THR A 137 12.77 -3.05 -8.18
C THR A 137 11.27 -2.76 -8.11
N ALA A 138 10.45 -3.64 -8.69
CA ALA A 138 8.99 -3.49 -8.68
C ALA A 138 8.42 -3.47 -7.25
N ARG A 139 8.91 -4.35 -6.37
CA ARG A 139 8.48 -4.39 -4.95
C ARG A 139 8.83 -3.09 -4.22
N TYR A 140 10.04 -2.57 -4.44
CA TYR A 140 10.47 -1.30 -3.85
C TYR A 140 9.61 -0.13 -4.33
N LEU A 141 9.42 -0.01 -5.65
CA LEU A 141 8.62 1.05 -6.26
C LEU A 141 7.15 0.96 -5.84
N CYS A 142 6.59 -0.25 -5.74
CA CYS A 142 5.29 -0.50 -5.15
C CYS A 142 5.18 0.08 -3.73
N ALA A 143 6.13 -0.23 -2.86
CA ALA A 143 6.09 0.24 -1.48
C ALA A 143 6.17 1.77 -1.36
N LYS A 144 6.81 2.45 -2.32
CA LYS A 144 6.90 3.93 -2.34
C LYS A 144 5.69 4.62 -2.98
N LEU A 145 5.10 4.04 -4.02
CA LEU A 145 4.16 4.74 -4.89
C LEU A 145 2.71 4.26 -4.76
N ARG A 146 2.48 2.98 -4.44
CA ARG A 146 1.16 2.33 -4.52
C ARG A 146 0.07 3.04 -3.69
N ASP A 147 0.41 3.51 -2.50
CA ASP A 147 -0.54 4.10 -1.55
C ASP A 147 -0.64 5.63 -1.66
N ARG A 148 -0.03 6.24 -2.68
CA ARG A 148 -0.11 7.69 -2.85
C ARG A 148 -1.48 8.09 -3.40
N PRO A 149 -2.13 9.12 -2.81
CA PRO A 149 -3.48 9.56 -3.20
C PRO A 149 -3.50 10.35 -4.52
N ARG A 150 -2.33 10.74 -5.04
CA ARG A 150 -2.15 11.43 -6.32
C ARG A 150 -1.09 10.69 -7.12
N GLU A 151 -1.09 10.89 -8.44
CA GLU A 151 -0.01 10.40 -9.27
C GLU A 151 1.29 11.07 -8.86
N ALA A 152 2.32 10.24 -8.69
CA ALA A 152 3.68 10.66 -8.41
C ALA A 152 4.60 10.02 -9.44
N PHE A 153 5.31 10.83 -10.20
CA PHE A 153 6.32 10.39 -11.15
C PHE A 153 7.69 10.40 -10.46
N LEU A 154 8.23 9.21 -10.23
CA LEU A 154 9.48 8.96 -9.56
C LEU A 154 10.54 8.52 -10.58
N VAL A 155 11.76 8.99 -10.35
CA VAL A 155 12.95 8.55 -11.07
C VAL A 155 13.91 7.91 -10.08
N LEU A 156 14.32 6.68 -10.38
CA LEU A 156 15.35 5.94 -9.67
C LEU A 156 16.64 6.05 -10.47
N TYR A 157 17.63 6.73 -9.92
CA TYR A 157 18.93 7.00 -10.52
C TYR A 157 19.93 5.92 -10.12
N LEU A 158 20.68 5.42 -11.09
CA LEU A 158 21.56 4.26 -10.94
C LEU A 158 22.98 4.55 -11.42
N ASP A 159 23.95 3.91 -10.78
CA ASP A 159 25.35 3.95 -11.20
C ASP A 159 25.65 3.00 -12.39
N ASN A 160 26.92 2.91 -12.78
CA ASN A 160 27.37 2.06 -13.89
C ASN A 160 27.17 0.56 -13.66
N GLN A 161 27.00 0.13 -12.41
CA GLN A 161 26.68 -1.24 -12.00
C GLN A 161 25.18 -1.43 -11.74
N ASN A 162 24.35 -0.47 -12.14
CA ASN A 162 22.90 -0.42 -11.92
C ASN A 162 22.52 -0.40 -10.42
N ARG A 163 23.39 0.09 -9.54
CA ARG A 163 23.09 0.22 -8.10
C ARG A 163 22.35 1.54 -7.84
N PRO A 164 21.35 1.58 -6.94
CA PRO A 164 20.67 2.82 -6.56
C PRO A 164 21.62 3.89 -6.04
N ILE A 165 21.63 5.05 -6.69
CA ILE A 165 22.27 6.27 -6.17
C ILE A 165 21.25 7.06 -5.34
N LYS A 166 20.07 7.31 -5.94
CA LYS A 166 19.01 8.12 -5.36
C LYS A 166 17.68 7.75 -6.03
N ASP A 167 16.58 7.88 -5.31
CA ASP A 167 15.25 8.00 -5.92
C ASP A 167 14.63 9.36 -5.58
N GLU A 168 13.83 9.89 -6.49
CA GLU A 168 13.23 11.20 -6.32
C GLU A 168 11.90 11.28 -7.05
N ILE A 169 10.86 11.74 -6.36
CA ILE A 169 9.60 12.12 -6.98
C ILE A 169 9.81 13.49 -7.61
N LEU A 170 9.81 13.55 -8.94
CA LEU A 170 10.00 14.79 -9.68
C LEU A 170 8.68 15.54 -9.89
N PHE A 171 7.56 14.82 -9.92
CA PHE A 171 6.24 15.40 -10.21
C PHE A 171 5.16 14.75 -9.35
N GLU A 172 4.27 15.56 -8.78
CA GLU A 172 3.06 15.11 -8.07
C GLU A 172 1.85 15.93 -8.52
N GLY A 173 0.76 15.29 -8.95
CA GLY A 173 -0.42 16.04 -9.39
C GLY A 173 -1.44 15.25 -10.21
N THR A 174 -2.42 15.96 -10.76
CA THR A 174 -3.40 15.39 -11.71
C THR A 174 -2.80 15.33 -13.11
N ILE A 175 -3.07 14.21 -13.78
CA ILE A 175 -2.69 13.71 -15.11
C ILE A 175 -2.93 14.67 -16.29
N ASN A 176 -2.59 15.94 -16.19
CA ASN A 176 -2.28 16.67 -17.42
C ASN A 176 -0.88 16.23 -17.81
N ALA A 177 -0.78 15.48 -18.92
CA ALA A 177 0.45 14.99 -19.54
C ALA A 177 1.54 16.06 -19.79
N ALA A 178 1.25 17.33 -19.47
CA ALA A 178 2.16 18.47 -19.49
C ALA A 178 3.06 18.61 -18.25
N GLY A 179 2.92 17.76 -17.22
CA GLY A 179 3.65 17.91 -15.96
C GLY A 179 5.10 17.43 -15.98
N VAL A 180 5.41 16.35 -16.71
CA VAL A 180 6.73 15.72 -16.69
C VAL A 180 7.62 16.31 -17.80
N TYR A 181 8.72 16.94 -17.42
CA TYR A 181 9.65 17.55 -18.37
C TYR A 181 10.93 16.72 -18.49
N PRO A 182 11.26 16.17 -19.69
CA PRO A 182 12.48 15.40 -19.90
C PRO A 182 13.76 16.13 -19.46
N ARG A 183 13.81 17.46 -19.62
CA ARG A 183 14.94 18.28 -19.18
C ARG A 183 15.23 18.17 -17.68
N GLU A 184 14.20 18.01 -16.84
CA GLU A 184 14.40 17.88 -15.39
C GLU A 184 14.95 16.52 -15.03
N VAL A 185 14.50 15.47 -15.73
CA VAL A 185 15.04 14.10 -15.59
C VAL A 185 16.52 14.10 -15.98
N VAL A 186 16.87 14.68 -17.14
CA VAL A 186 18.26 14.76 -17.62
C VAL A 186 19.12 15.60 -16.68
N ARG A 187 18.68 16.82 -16.32
CA ARG A 187 19.39 17.70 -15.38
C ARG A 187 19.71 16.94 -14.10
N ARG A 188 18.71 16.29 -13.52
CA ARG A 188 18.88 15.60 -12.24
C ARG A 188 19.76 14.37 -12.36
N ALA A 189 19.63 13.60 -13.43
CA ALA A 189 20.48 12.44 -13.70
C ALA A 189 21.97 12.84 -13.79
N LEU A 190 22.27 13.95 -14.47
CA LEU A 190 23.63 14.50 -14.55
C LEU A 190 24.15 14.99 -13.19
N GLU A 191 23.32 15.70 -12.40
CA GLU A 191 23.69 16.20 -11.07
C GLU A 191 24.04 15.11 -10.07
N VAL A 192 23.44 13.92 -10.20
CA VAL A 192 23.73 12.77 -9.34
C VAL A 192 24.69 11.78 -9.98
N HIS A 193 25.27 12.11 -11.13
CA HIS A 193 26.18 11.25 -11.87
C HIS A 193 25.60 9.86 -12.21
N ALA A 194 24.32 9.81 -12.58
CA ALA A 194 23.66 8.57 -12.98
C ALA A 194 24.16 8.08 -14.35
N ASN A 195 24.39 6.77 -14.48
CA ASN A 195 24.64 6.09 -15.76
C ASN A 195 23.38 5.43 -16.33
N ALA A 196 22.37 5.25 -15.50
CA ALA A 196 21.08 4.71 -15.91
C ALA A 196 19.95 5.21 -15.00
N VAL A 197 18.71 5.10 -15.47
CA VAL A 197 17.52 5.42 -14.70
C VAL A 197 16.42 4.38 -14.90
N ILE A 198 15.55 4.26 -13.90
CA ILE A 198 14.25 3.60 -13.99
C ILE A 198 13.18 4.64 -13.66
N LEU A 199 12.15 4.72 -14.51
CA LEU A 199 11.00 5.58 -14.31
C LEU A 199 9.91 4.79 -13.60
N ALA A 200 9.10 5.44 -12.77
CA ALA A 200 7.90 4.83 -12.22
C ALA A 200 6.84 5.85 -11.88
N HIS A 201 5.57 5.48 -12.03
CA HIS A 201 4.46 6.26 -11.48
C HIS A 201 3.32 5.38 -11.01
N ASN A 202 2.54 5.88 -10.05
CA ASN A 202 1.31 5.21 -9.63
C ASN A 202 0.10 5.77 -10.37
N HIS A 203 -0.87 4.89 -10.64
CA HIS A 203 -2.23 5.28 -10.98
C HIS A 203 -3.13 5.12 -9.73
N PRO A 204 -3.64 6.22 -9.14
CA PRO A 204 -4.59 6.17 -8.02
C PRO A 204 -5.86 5.38 -8.31
N SER A 205 -6.20 5.18 -9.59
CA SER A 205 -7.30 4.31 -10.02
C SER A 205 -7.05 2.82 -9.70
N GLY A 206 -5.81 2.43 -9.43
CA GLY A 206 -5.39 1.06 -9.20
C GLY A 206 -5.13 0.26 -10.49
N ILE A 207 -5.39 0.81 -11.68
CA ILE A 207 -5.18 0.10 -12.95
C ILE A 207 -3.75 0.36 -13.43
N ALA A 208 -2.92 -0.68 -13.53
CA ALA A 208 -1.51 -0.56 -13.95
C ALA A 208 -1.33 -0.41 -15.47
N GLU A 209 -2.38 -0.51 -16.28
CA GLU A 209 -2.28 -0.40 -17.75
C GLU A 209 -1.80 1.01 -18.16
N PRO A 210 -0.66 1.12 -18.88
CA PRO A 210 -0.12 2.42 -19.29
C PRO A 210 -0.94 3.09 -20.39
N SER A 211 -1.19 4.39 -20.23
CA SER A 211 -1.86 5.22 -21.21
C SER A 211 -0.98 5.53 -22.44
N PRO A 212 -1.55 6.01 -23.55
CA PRO A 212 -0.77 6.54 -24.67
C PRO A 212 0.14 7.71 -24.28
N ALA A 213 -0.27 8.51 -23.29
CA ALA A 213 0.53 9.61 -22.77
C ALA A 213 1.79 9.09 -22.05
N ASP A 214 1.65 8.01 -21.28
CA ASP A 214 2.78 7.35 -20.60
C ASP A 214 3.82 6.87 -21.62
N ARG A 215 3.37 6.23 -22.71
CA ARG A 215 4.28 5.80 -23.79
C ARG A 215 4.98 6.96 -24.46
N HIS A 216 4.24 8.02 -24.76
CA HIS A 216 4.79 9.19 -25.41
C HIS A 216 5.85 9.89 -24.54
N ILE A 217 5.57 10.10 -23.25
CA ILE A 217 6.55 10.73 -22.35
C ILE A 217 7.77 9.84 -22.12
N THR A 218 7.57 8.52 -22.01
CA THR A 218 8.66 7.54 -21.88
C THR A 218 9.62 7.63 -23.05
N SER A 219 9.11 7.61 -24.28
CA SER A 219 9.92 7.75 -25.50
C SER A 219 10.70 9.06 -25.50
N ARG A 220 10.05 10.18 -25.16
CA ARG A 220 10.72 11.49 -25.11
C ARG A 220 11.82 11.56 -24.05
N ILE A 221 11.62 10.90 -22.92
CA ILE A 221 12.64 10.80 -21.87
C ILE A 221 13.80 9.91 -22.33
N ALA A 222 13.50 8.76 -22.94
CA ALA A 222 14.50 7.85 -23.48
C ALA A 222 15.40 8.56 -24.51
N ASP A 223 14.78 9.27 -25.47
CA ASP A 223 15.50 10.04 -26.47
C ASP A 223 16.41 11.10 -25.82
N ALA A 224 15.88 11.86 -24.84
CA ALA A 224 16.63 12.92 -24.17
C ALA A 224 17.82 12.38 -23.35
N LEU A 225 17.65 11.25 -22.66
CA LEU A 225 18.72 10.61 -21.89
C LEU A 225 19.79 10.00 -22.80
N SER A 226 19.39 9.48 -23.96
CA SER A 226 20.33 8.90 -24.93
C SER A 226 21.34 9.91 -25.48
N LEU A 227 20.95 11.20 -25.58
CA LEU A 227 21.83 12.30 -26.02
C LEU A 227 22.97 12.59 -25.04
N VAL A 228 22.90 12.09 -23.81
CA VAL A 228 23.90 12.27 -22.77
C VAL A 228 24.41 10.94 -22.20
N ASP A 229 24.27 9.86 -22.98
CA ASP A 229 24.75 8.51 -22.65
C ASP A 229 24.19 7.93 -21.33
N ILE A 230 22.96 8.31 -20.97
CA ILE A 230 22.24 7.75 -19.81
C ILE A 230 21.19 6.77 -20.31
N ARG A 231 21.21 5.54 -19.79
CA ARG A 231 20.28 4.48 -20.22
C ARG A 231 18.97 4.57 -19.46
N LEU A 232 17.84 4.46 -20.16
CA LEU A 232 16.56 4.14 -19.54
C LEU A 232 16.42 2.62 -19.47
N LEU A 233 16.44 2.04 -18.26
CA LEU A 233 16.37 0.58 -18.10
C LEU A 233 14.93 0.06 -18.05
N ASP A 234 14.03 0.82 -17.42
CA ASP A 234 12.64 0.46 -17.34
C ASP A 234 11.74 1.68 -17.09
N HIS A 235 10.45 1.51 -17.38
CA HIS A 235 9.38 2.34 -16.86
C HIS A 235 8.29 1.45 -16.26
N MET A 236 8.06 1.58 -14.95
CA MET A 236 7.10 0.77 -14.21
C MET A 236 5.84 1.56 -13.82
N VAL A 237 4.68 1.10 -14.27
CA VAL A 237 3.39 1.66 -13.87
C VAL A 237 2.82 0.85 -12.72
N ILE A 238 2.55 1.52 -11.60
CA ILE A 238 2.16 0.92 -10.32
C ILE A 238 0.64 1.06 -10.14
N GLY A 239 -0.07 -0.07 -10.20
CA GLY A 239 -1.49 -0.17 -9.87
C GLY A 239 -1.72 -0.73 -8.46
N ASP A 240 -2.95 -1.17 -8.21
CA ASP A 240 -3.35 -1.82 -6.98
C ASP A 240 -3.06 -3.33 -7.05
N GLY A 241 -1.90 -3.73 -6.54
CA GLY A 241 -1.47 -5.14 -6.54
C GLY A 241 -0.79 -5.61 -7.83
N GLU A 242 -0.86 -4.82 -8.90
CA GLU A 242 -0.21 -5.09 -10.19
C GLU A 242 0.85 -4.03 -10.52
N VAL A 243 1.91 -4.45 -11.21
CA VAL A 243 2.93 -3.58 -11.80
C VAL A 243 3.10 -3.97 -13.27
N VAL A 244 3.11 -2.96 -14.15
CA VAL A 244 3.43 -3.15 -15.56
C VAL A 244 4.82 -2.57 -15.84
N SER A 245 5.74 -3.41 -16.34
CA SER A 245 7.05 -3.00 -16.83
C SER A 245 7.01 -2.76 -18.35
N PHE A 246 7.57 -1.64 -18.79
CA PHE A 246 7.73 -1.35 -20.22
C PHE A 246 8.80 -2.25 -20.85
N ALA A 247 9.87 -2.55 -20.12
CA ALA A 247 10.93 -3.45 -20.57
C ALA A 247 10.40 -4.89 -20.76
N GLU A 248 9.61 -5.42 -19.82
CA GLU A 248 8.99 -6.75 -19.96
C GLU A 248 7.99 -6.82 -21.12
N ARG A 249 7.37 -5.69 -21.47
CA ARG A 249 6.48 -5.56 -22.64
C ARG A 249 7.23 -5.32 -23.96
N GLY A 250 8.56 -5.14 -23.93
CA GLY A 250 9.39 -4.87 -25.11
C GLY A 250 9.11 -3.52 -25.76
N TRP A 251 8.71 -2.51 -24.98
CA TRP A 251 8.45 -1.16 -25.49
C TRP A 251 9.68 -0.23 -25.43
N ILE A 252 10.75 -0.69 -24.80
CA ILE A 252 12.07 -0.06 -24.66
C ILE A 252 13.16 -1.13 -24.73
#